data_AF-A0A519KTU4-F1
#
_entry.id   AF-A0A519KTU4-F1
#
_cell.length_a   1.000
_cell.length_b   1.000
_cell.length_c   1.000
_cell.angle_alpha   90.00
_cell.angle_beta   90.00
_cell.angle_gamma   90.00
#
_symmetry.space_group_name_H-M   'P 1'
#
loop_
_entity.id
_entity.type
_entity.pdbx_description
1 polymer ?
#
loop_
_entity_poly.entity_id
_entity_poly.type
_entity_poly.pdbx_seq_one_letter_code
_entity_poly.pdbx_strand_id
1 'polypeptide(L)' 'MENADALDQEACYRAVLTRDARFDGRFFGCVKTTGIYCRPVCPARTP' A
#
# COMPACT_ATOMS: atom_id res chain seq x y z
N MET A 1 5.84 -15.55 -19.65
CA MET A 1 5.76 -16.09 -18.29
C MET A 1 5.70 -14.90 -17.36
N GLU A 2 4.56 -14.22 -17.33
CA GLU A 2 4.37 -12.97 -16.61
C GLU A 2 3.05 -13.12 -15.86
N ASN A 3 3.15 -13.45 -14.57
CA ASN A 3 2.00 -13.64 -13.70
C ASN A 3 1.44 -12.26 -13.33
N ALA A 4 0.50 -11.77 -14.13
CA ALA A 4 -0.21 -10.52 -13.93
C ALA A 4 -1.37 -10.63 -12.91
N ASP A 5 -1.23 -11.44 -11.86
CA ASP A 5 -2.26 -11.62 -10.83
C ASP A 5 -1.67 -11.74 -9.42
N ALA A 6 -0.72 -10.87 -9.11
CA ALA A 6 -0.38 -10.55 -7.73
C ALA A 6 0.05 -9.09 -7.76
N LEU A 7 -0.63 -8.22 -7.00
CA LEU A 7 -0.23 -6.83 -6.85
C LEU A 7 1.27 -6.78 -6.53
N ASP A 8 2.04 -6.18 -7.44
CA ASP A 8 3.49 -6.12 -7.34
C ASP A 8 3.87 -5.41 -6.03
N GLN A 9 4.61 -6.09 -5.15
CA GLN A 9 4.91 -5.54 -3.82
C GLN A 9 5.70 -4.22 -3.93
N GLU A 10 6.55 -4.08 -4.94
CA GLU A 10 7.28 -2.84 -5.19
C GLU A 10 6.34 -1.72 -5.63
N ALA A 11 5.36 -2.03 -6.49
CA ALA A 11 4.34 -1.07 -6.89
C ALA A 11 3.47 -0.62 -5.70
N CYS A 12 3.10 -1.54 -4.80
CA CYS A 12 2.35 -1.21 -3.59
C CYS A 12 3.17 -0.34 -2.64
N TYR A 13 4.44 -0.69 -2.41
CA TYR A 13 5.34 0.09 -1.58
C TYR A 13 5.56 1.49 -2.14
N ARG A 14 5.80 1.60 -3.46
CA ARG A 14 5.93 2.88 -4.14
C ARG A 14 4.65 3.71 -4.03
N ALA A 15 3.48 3.11 -4.22
CA ALA A 15 2.19 3.81 -4.11
C ALA A 15 1.93 4.37 -2.70
N VAL A 16 2.36 3.66 -1.64
CA VAL A 16 2.32 4.17 -0.26
C VAL A 16 3.31 5.32 -0.08
N LEU A 17 4.53 5.21 -0.63
CA LEU A 17 5.54 6.28 -0.57
C LEU A 17 5.12 7.55 -1.32
N THR A 18 4.58 7.40 -2.53
CA THR A 18 4.13 8.51 -3.36
C THR A 18 2.75 9.03 -2.95
N ARG A 19 2.08 8.36 -2.00
CA ARG A 19 0.72 8.67 -1.51
C ARG A 19 -0.28 8.72 -2.65
N ASP A 20 -0.17 7.77 -3.55
CA ASP A 20 -0.90 7.79 -4.80
C ASP A 20 -2.37 7.39 -4.55
N ALA A 21 -3.26 8.38 -4.60
CA ALA A 21 -4.68 8.19 -4.34
C ALA A 21 -5.35 7.26 -5.37
N ARG A 22 -4.71 6.94 -6.50
CA ARG A 22 -5.21 5.96 -7.48
C ARG A 22 -5.26 4.54 -6.94
N PHE A 23 -4.49 4.27 -5.89
CA PHE A 23 -4.49 2.99 -5.19
C PHE A 23 -5.35 3.02 -3.92
N ASP A 24 -5.97 4.16 -3.59
CA ASP A 24 -6.93 4.25 -2.50
C ASP A 24 -8.12 3.31 -2.78
N GLY A 25 -8.29 2.29 -1.93
CA GLY A 25 -9.31 1.25 -2.10
C GLY A 25 -8.90 0.04 -2.95
N ARG A 26 -7.75 0.06 -3.63
CA ARG A 26 -7.18 -1.14 -4.29
C ARG A 26 -6.46 -2.05 -3.32
N PHE A 27 -5.80 -1.48 -2.32
CA PHE A 27 -5.16 -2.22 -1.24
C PHE A 27 -5.08 -1.35 0.01
N PHE A 28 -4.87 -2.01 1.15
CA PHE A 28 -4.69 -1.36 2.45
C PHE A 28 -3.36 -1.85 3.05
N GLY A 29 -2.59 -0.93 3.61
CA GLY A 29 -1.39 -1.27 4.37
C GLY A 29 -1.78 -1.63 5.80
N CYS A 30 -1.28 -2.74 6.33
CA CYS A 30 -1.49 -3.11 7.73
C CYS A 30 -0.22 -2.88 8.54
N VAL A 31 -0.34 -2.13 9.63
CA VAL A 31 0.72 -1.99 10.63
C VAL A 31 0.65 -3.20 11.55
N LYS A 32 1.48 -4.21 11.30
CA LYS A 32 1.45 -5.50 12.03
C LYS A 32 1.58 -5.35 13.55
N THR A 33 2.24 -4.28 14.01
CA THR A 33 2.46 -4.02 15.44
C THR A 33 1.22 -3.46 16.15
N THR A 34 0.36 -2.72 15.45
CA THR A 34 -0.86 -2.11 16.02
C THR A 34 -2.15 -2.76 15.52
N GLY A 35 -2.09 -3.57 14.46
CA GLY A 35 -3.27 -4.12 13.80
C GLY A 35 -4.10 -3.08 13.05
N ILE A 36 -3.57 -1.86 12.88
CA ILE A 36 -4.29 -0.77 12.22
C ILE A 36 -4.09 -0.88 10.71
N TYR A 37 -5.21 -0.77 9.99
CA TYR A 37 -5.21 -0.66 8.53
C TYR A 37 -5.20 0.80 8.12
N CYS A 38 -4.18 1.17 7.35
CA CYS A 38 -4.02 2.50 6.78
C CYS A 38 -4.27 2.46 5.27
N ARG A 39 -4.85 3.54 4.77
CA ARG A 39 -4.95 3.78 3.31
C ARG A 39 -3.58 4.17 2.76
N PRO A 40 -3.24 3.85 1.50
CA PRO A 40 -1.95 4.21 0.90
C PRO A 40 -1.75 5.73 0.78
N VAL A 41 -2.83 6.52 0.84
CA VAL A 41 -2.80 7.99 0.90
C VAL A 41 -2.56 8.54 2.33
N CYS A 42 -2.54 7.68 3.36
CA CYS A 42 -2.45 8.15 4.74
C CYS A 42 -1.13 8.92 4.95
N PRO A 43 -1.17 10.15 5.50
CA PRO A 43 0.03 10.94 5.76
C PRO A 43 0.83 10.43 6.97
N ALA A 44 0.32 9.41 7.69
CA ALA A 44 1.01 8.81 8.81
C ALA A 44 2.41 8.33 8.39
N ARG A 45 3.44 8.69 9.17
CA ARG A 45 4.78 8.15 8.94
C ARG A 45 4.71 6.64 9.14
N THR A 46 4.91 5.90 8.06
CA THR A 46 5.28 4.51 8.15
C THR A 46 6.60 4.43 8.93
N PRO A 47 6.66 3.68 10.04
CA PRO A 47 7.91 3.40 10.72
C PRO A 47 8.88 2.60 9.82
#